data_AF-A0A1V5DW72-F1
#
_entry.id   AF-A0A1V5DW72-F1
#
_cell.length_a   1.000
_cell.length_b   1.000
_cell.length_c   1.000
_cell.angle_alpha   90.00
_cell.angle_beta   90.00
_cell.angle_gamma   90.00
#
_symmetry.space_group_name_H-M   'P 1'
#
loop_
_entity.id
_entity.type
_entity.pdbx_description
1 polymer ?
#
loop_
_entity_poly.entity_id
_entity_poly.type
_entity_poly.pdbx_seq_one_letter_code
_entity_poly.pdbx_strand_id
1 'polypeptide(L)' 'MARKFSLPLARVHEHWRRQVLSGAVDFQELVQFDGVHPTVEGYRLMAEAVMEVFSE' A
#
# COMPACT_ATOMS: atom_id res chain seq x y z
N MET A 1 1.09 -17.45 -6.95
CA MET A 1 1.88 -18.16 -5.92
C MET A 1 1.17 -18.19 -4.57
N ALA A 2 0.83 -17.06 -3.92
CA ALA A 2 0.16 -17.05 -2.61
C ALA A 2 -1.07 -17.99 -2.50
N ARG A 3 -1.99 -17.94 -3.47
CA ARG A 3 -3.17 -18.85 -3.53
C ARG A 3 -2.81 -20.34 -3.56
N LYS A 4 -1.73 -20.72 -4.26
CA LYS A 4 -1.32 -22.12 -4.40
C LYS A 4 -0.85 -22.71 -3.07
N PHE A 5 -0.31 -21.87 -2.20
CA PHE A 5 0.30 -22.26 -0.93
C PHE A 5 -0.51 -21.77 0.29
N SER A 6 -1.73 -21.28 0.07
CA SER A 6 -2.59 -20.73 1.13
C SER A 6 -1.89 -19.71 2.03
N LEU A 7 -1.04 -18.87 1.44
CA LEU A 7 -0.33 -17.83 2.16
C LEU A 7 -1.18 -16.56 2.29
N PRO A 8 -1.19 -15.90 3.47
CA PRO A 8 -1.77 -14.56 3.60
C PRO A 8 -1.14 -13.58 2.60
N LEU A 9 -1.94 -12.63 2.11
CA LEU A 9 -1.50 -11.66 1.11
C LEU A 9 -2.01 -10.25 1.46
N ALA A 10 -1.10 -9.37 1.87
CA ALA A 10 -1.37 -7.94 1.98
C ALA A 10 -1.37 -7.32 0.58
N ARG A 11 -2.50 -6.77 0.13
CA ARG A 11 -2.60 -6.10 -1.17
C ARG A 11 -2.28 -4.61 -1.04
N VAL A 12 -1.03 -4.31 -0.66
CA VAL A 12 -0.56 -2.94 -0.40
C VAL A 12 -0.85 -1.98 -1.56
N HIS A 13 -0.72 -2.44 -2.81
CA HIS A 13 -1.01 -1.66 -4.02
C HIS A 13 -2.50 -1.28 -4.16
N GLU A 14 -3.43 -2.11 -3.69
CA GLU A 14 -4.87 -1.78 -3.75
C GLU A 14 -5.22 -0.73 -2.71
N HIS A 15 -4.67 -0.82 -1.50
CA HIS A 15 -4.84 0.22 -0.48
C HIS A 15 -4.32 1.56 -0.95
N TRP A 16 -3.11 1.56 -1.49
CA TRP A 16 -2.49 2.77 -2.00
C TRP A 16 -3.28 3.38 -3.16
N ARG A 17 -3.71 2.55 -4.10
CA ARG A 17 -4.54 2.97 -5.23
C ARG A 17 -5.88 3.56 -4.78
N ARG A 18 -6.52 3.02 -3.74
CA ARG A 18 -7.76 3.59 -3.20
C ARG A 18 -7.55 5.01 -2.67
N GLN A 19 -6.46 5.24 -1.94
CA GLN A 19 -6.15 6.56 -1.37
C GLN A 19 -5.84 7.62 -2.45
N VAL A 20 -5.14 7.21 -3.52
CA VAL A 20 -4.89 8.10 -4.66
C VAL A 20 -6.17 8.36 -5.46
N LEU A 21 -6.96 7.32 -5.76
CA LEU A 21 -8.19 7.47 -6.56
C LEU A 21 -9.31 8.21 -5.82
N SER A 22 -9.33 8.17 -4.49
CA SER A 22 -10.27 8.96 -3.68
C SER A 22 -9.88 10.44 -3.62
N GLY A 23 -8.67 10.80 -4.06
CA GLY A 23 -8.10 12.14 -3.89
C GLY A 23 -7.65 12.45 -2.46
N ALA A 24 -7.58 11.45 -1.57
CA ALA A 24 -7.13 11.65 -0.20
C ALA A 24 -5.63 12.01 -0.12
N VAL A 25 -4.83 11.55 -1.09
CA VAL A 25 -3.39 11.82 -1.21
C VAL A 25 -3.00 11.91 -2.69
N ASP A 26 -2.04 12.79 -3.03
CA ASP A 26 -1.43 12.79 -4.36
C ASP A 26 -0.39 11.66 -4.44
N PHE A 27 -0.33 10.96 -5.56
CA PHE A 27 0.72 9.96 -5.81
C PHE A 27 2.13 10.56 -5.65
N GLN A 28 2.36 11.81 -6.06
CA GLN A 28 3.66 12.48 -5.96
C GLN A 28 4.11 12.72 -4.50
N GLU A 29 3.19 12.72 -3.54
CA GLU A 29 3.53 12.84 -2.11
C GLU A 29 3.93 11.49 -1.49
N LEU A 30 3.58 10.39 -2.16
CA LEU A 30 3.75 9.04 -1.64
C LEU A 30 5.05 8.39 -2.11
N VAL A 31 5.66 8.90 -3.17
CA VAL A 31 6.92 8.40 -3.73
C VAL A 31 7.98 9.49 -3.78
N GLN A 32 9.24 9.09 -3.76
CA GLN A 32 10.39 9.96 -3.96
C GLN A 32 10.42 10.43 -5.42
N PHE A 33 11.38 11.32 -5.73
CA PHE A 33 11.51 11.92 -7.07
C PHE A 33 11.64 10.90 -8.22
N ASP A 34 12.04 9.67 -7.91
CA ASP A 34 12.16 8.57 -8.88
C ASP A 34 10.83 7.89 -9.22
N GLY A 35 9.73 8.25 -8.54
CA GLY A 35 8.42 7.67 -8.75
C GLY A 35 8.26 6.22 -8.26
N VAL A 36 9.26 5.67 -7.55
CA VAL A 36 9.33 4.26 -7.18
C VAL A 36 9.48 4.08 -5.68
N HIS A 37 10.45 4.74 -5.06
CA HIS A 37 10.71 4.55 -3.63
C HIS A 37 9.66 5.31 -2.80
N PRO A 38 8.95 4.66 -1.86
CA PRO A 38 7.98 5.38 -1.04
C PRO A 38 8.63 6.46 -0.17
N THR A 39 7.92 7.56 0.05
CA THR A 39 8.20 8.49 1.14
C THR A 39 7.83 7.85 2.49
N VAL A 40 8.07 8.56 3.60
CA VAL A 40 7.59 8.12 4.92
C VAL A 40 6.07 7.90 4.91
N GLU A 41 5.33 8.76 4.23
CA GLU A 41 3.87 8.64 4.11
C GLU A 41 3.47 7.45 3.23
N GLY A 42 4.18 7.22 2.12
CA GLY A 42 3.99 6.02 1.29
C GLY A 42 4.21 4.73 2.09
N TYR A 43 5.29 4.65 2.88
CA TYR A 43 5.54 3.50 3.75
C TYR A 43 4.47 3.34 4.84
N ARG A 44 3.96 4.44 5.40
CA ARG A 44 2.88 4.40 6.40
C ARG A 44 1.62 3.72 5.84
N LEU A 45 1.16 4.14 4.66
CA LEU A 45 0.01 3.53 3.99
C LEU A 45 0.26 2.06 3.63
N MET A 46 1.47 1.70 3.19
CA MET A 46 1.82 0.30 2.95
C MET A 46 1.77 -0.53 4.23
N ALA A 47 2.25 0.00 5.36
CA ALA A 47 2.23 -0.67 6.65
C ALA A 47 0.80 -0.89 7.16
N GLU A 48 -0.10 0.09 7.00
CA GLU A 48 -1.53 -0.07 7.32
C GLU A 48 -2.14 -1.28 6.60
N ALA A 49 -1.91 -1.38 5.28
CA ALA A 49 -2.43 -2.48 4.48
C ALA A 49 -1.85 -3.85 4.87
N VAL A 50 -0.62 -3.88 5.42
CA VAL A 50 -0.06 -5.10 6.01
C VAL A 50 -0.76 -5.44 7.33
N MET A 51 -1.01 -4.44 8.18
CA MET A 51 -1.69 -4.62 9.46
C MET A 51 -3.15 -5.07 9.31
N GLU A 52 -3.84 -4.65 8.25
CA GLU A 52 -5.21 -5.12 7.92
C GLU A 52 -5.30 -6.65 7.79
N VAL A 53 -4.23 -7.33 7.37
CA VAL A 53 -4.21 -8.81 7.25
C VAL A 53 -4.35 -9.50 8.61
N PHE A 54 -4.07 -8.79 9.71
CA PHE A 54 -4.16 -9.30 11.07
C PHE A 54 -5.41 -8.80 11.83
N SER A 55 -6.25 -8.01 11.18
CA SER A 55 -7.50 -7.52 11.77
C SER A 55 -8.59 -8.59 11.69
N GLU A 56 -9.44 -8.69 12.72
CA GLU A 56 -10.51 -9.70 12.86
C GLU A 56 -11.65 -9.55 11.85
#